data_AF-A0A4P2VM63-F1
#
_entry.id   AF-A0A4P2VM63-F1
#
_cell.length_a   1.000
_cell.length_b   1.000
_cell.length_c   1.000
_cell.angle_alpha   90.00
_cell.angle_beta   90.00
_cell.angle_gamma   90.00
#
_symmetry.space_group_name_H-M   'P 1'
#
loop_
_entity.id
_entity.type
_entity.pdbx_description
1 polymer ?
#
loop_
_entity_poly.entity_id
_entity_poly.type
_entity_poly.pdbx_seq_one_letter_code
_entity_poly.pdbx_strand_id
1 'polypeptide(L)' 'MRLLRRLDVVLILFEFVLSVVFLSISYLRGSMYLRGVGVGLLIAWVTSAIAYLFKVKAPGDAVE' A
#
# COMPACT_ATOMS: atom_id res chain seq x y z
N MET A 1 -16.10 -4.17 -14.29
CA MET A 1 -15.36 -3.69 -13.10
C MET A 1 -14.22 -4.64 -12.61
N ARG A 2 -13.57 -5.45 -13.46
CA ARG A 2 -12.44 -6.33 -13.02
C ARG A 2 -11.06 -5.68 -13.11
N LEU A 3 -10.89 -4.69 -14.00
CA LEU A 3 -9.59 -4.05 -14.25
C LEU A 3 -9.15 -3.18 -13.07
N LEU A 4 -10.06 -2.33 -12.55
CA LEU A 4 -9.77 -1.47 -11.39
C LEU A 4 -9.39 -2.29 -10.14
N ARG A 5 -10.08 -3.41 -9.90
CA ARG A 5 -9.78 -4.31 -8.78
C ARG A 5 -8.36 -4.90 -8.86
N ARG A 6 -7.85 -5.16 -10.07
CA ARG A 6 -6.44 -5.59 -10.24
C ARG A 6 -5.47 -4.45 -10.03
N LEU A 7 -5.78 -3.25 -10.53
CA LEU A 7 -4.93 -2.07 -10.31
C LEU A 7 -4.82 -1.74 -8.81
N ASP A 8 -5.93 -1.74 -8.06
CA ASP A 8 -5.94 -1.52 -6.61
C ASP A 8 -4.94 -2.46 -5.90
N VAL A 9 -5.00 -3.76 -6.20
CA VAL A 9 -4.11 -4.77 -5.60
C VAL A 9 -2.65 -4.56 -6.00
N VAL A 10 -2.38 -4.25 -7.27
CA VAL A 10 -1.02 -3.98 -7.76
C VAL A 10 -0.44 -2.73 -7.11
N LEU A 11 -1.25 -1.67 -6.94
CA LEU A 11 -0.81 -0.43 -6.30
C LEU A 11 -0.43 -0.68 -4.83
N ILE A 12 -1.28 -1.42 -4.09
CA ILE A 12 -1.01 -1.80 -2.71
C ILE A 12 0.29 -2.61 -2.61
N LEU A 13 0.49 -3.60 -3.48
CA LEU A 13 1.74 -4.38 -3.51
C LEU A 13 2.96 -3.51 -3.84
N PHE A 14 2.83 -2.61 -4.81
CA PHE A 14 3.90 -1.72 -5.22
C PHE A 14 4.30 -0.75 -4.10
N GLU A 15 3.33 -0.16 -3.41
CA GLU A 15 3.55 0.76 -2.30
C GLU A 15 4.25 0.07 -1.12
N PHE A 16 3.93 -1.19 -0.86
CA PHE A 16 4.66 -2.01 0.10
C PHE A 16 6.14 -2.18 -0.30
N VAL A 17 6.39 -2.58 -1.54
CA VAL A 17 7.76 -2.79 -2.05
C VAL A 17 8.56 -1.50 -1.98
N LEU A 18 7.97 -0.36 -2.35
CA LEU A 18 8.63 0.94 -2.19
C LEU A 18 8.93 1.26 -0.73
N SER A 19 7.98 1.04 0.19
CA SER A 19 8.22 1.32 1.61
C SER A 19 9.44 0.55 2.11
N VAL A 20 9.53 -0.75 1.80
CA VAL A 20 10.65 -1.62 2.18
C VAL A 20 11.95 -1.12 1.56
N VAL A 21 11.96 -0.81 0.27
CA VAL A 21 13.17 -0.31 -0.42
C VAL A 21 13.65 1.00 0.20
N PHE A 22 12.76 1.96 0.46
CA PHE A 22 13.12 3.24 1.07
C PHE A 22 13.61 3.07 2.51
N LEU A 23 12.99 2.20 3.30
CA LEU A 23 13.44 1.84 4.64
C LEU A 23 14.84 1.19 4.60
N SER A 24 15.06 0.21 3.73
CA SER A 24 16.36 -0.45 3.56
C SER A 24 17.46 0.54 3.15
N ILE A 25 17.20 1.39 2.15
CA ILE A 25 18.16 2.43 1.73
C ILE A 25 18.41 3.43 2.85
N SER A 26 17.37 3.81 3.60
CA SER A 26 17.51 4.73 4.73
C SER A 26 18.43 4.16 5.81
N TYR A 27 18.29 2.87 6.14
CA TYR A 27 19.17 2.20 7.10
C TYR A 27 20.62 2.16 6.63
N LEU A 28 20.86 1.92 5.35
CA LEU A 28 22.22 1.89 4.78
C LEU A 28 22.87 3.29 4.72
N ARG A 29 22.08 4.32 4.41
CA ARG A 29 22.59 5.69 4.21
C ARG A 29 22.53 6.56 5.47
N GLY A 30 21.90 6.09 6.55
CA GLY A 30 21.68 6.86 7.78
C GLY A 30 20.80 8.11 7.59
N SER A 31 20.07 8.22 6.48
CA SER A 31 19.32 9.44 6.14
C SER A 31 17.96 9.45 6.81
N MET A 32 17.75 10.41 7.73
CA MET A 32 16.45 10.65 8.39
C MET A 32 15.33 10.97 7.38
N TYR A 33 15.65 11.66 6.28
CA TYR A 33 14.67 12.00 5.25
C TYR A 33 14.09 10.76 4.58
N LEU A 34 14.94 9.84 4.13
CA LEU A 34 14.50 8.57 3.51
C LEU A 34 13.73 7.69 4.50
N ARG A 35 14.03 7.80 5.80
CA ARG A 35 13.31 7.11 6.87
C ARG A 35 11.89 7.65 7.00
N GLY A 36 11.73 8.96 6.97
CA GLY A 36 10.42 9.61 6.96
C GLY A 36 9.59 9.21 5.73
N VAL A 37 10.20 9.19 4.55
CA VAL A 37 9.55 8.73 3.30
C VAL A 37 9.13 7.26 3.39
N GLY A 38 10.01 6.38 3.88
CA GLY A 38 9.70 4.96 4.04
C GLY A 38 8.58 4.69 5.04
N VAL A 39 8.57 5.41 6.17
CA VAL A 39 7.46 5.32 7.16
C VAL A 39 6.16 5.88 6.59
N GLY A 40 6.20 6.99 5.85
CA GLY A 40 5.02 7.55 5.18
C GLY A 40 4.42 6.58 4.16
N LEU A 41 5.25 5.94 3.33
CA LEU A 41 4.83 4.88 2.40
C LEU A 41 4.24 3.67 3.14
N LEU A 42 4.81 3.29 4.30
CA LEU A 42 4.28 2.20 5.11
C LEU A 42 2.86 2.53 5.62
N ILE A 43 2.64 3.76 6.09
CA ILE A 43 1.31 4.21 6.56
C ILE A 43 0.32 4.22 5.41
N ALA A 44 0.69 4.81 4.26
CA ALA A 44 -0.14 4.80 3.06
C ALA A 44 -0.53 3.37 2.68
N TRP A 45 0.43 2.45 2.69
CA TRP A 45 0.20 1.05 2.39
C TRP A 45 -0.83 0.41 3.34
N VAL A 46 -0.68 0.62 4.64
CA VAL A 46 -1.63 0.10 5.65
C VAL A 46 -3.02 0.67 5.40
N THR A 47 -3.15 1.96 5.14
CA THR A 47 -4.46 2.58 4.88
C THR A 47 -5.12 2.03 3.62
N SER A 48 -4.36 1.86 2.53
CA SER A 48 -4.83 1.28 1.28
C SER A 48 -5.22 -0.20 1.45
N ALA A 49 -4.45 -0.97 2.21
CA ALA A 49 -4.78 -2.36 2.54
C ALA A 49 -6.07 -2.47 3.36
N ILE A 50 -6.25 -1.61 4.37
CA ILE A 50 -7.48 -1.55 5.16
C ILE A 50 -8.67 -1.17 4.28
N ALA A 51 -8.55 -0.14 3.45
CA ALA A 51 -9.61 0.29 2.53
C ALA A 51 -10.01 -0.85 1.57
N TYR A 52 -9.03 -1.60 1.05
CA TYR A 52 -9.29 -2.77 0.21
C TYR A 52 -10.05 -3.87 0.96
N LEU A 53 -9.68 -4.17 2.21
CA LEU A 53 -10.39 -5.16 3.03
C LEU A 53 -11.84 -4.74 3.30
N PHE A 54 -12.11 -3.46 3.58
CA PHE A 54 -13.48 -2.97 3.76
C PHE A 54 -14.27 -2.95 2.46
N LYS A 55 -13.64 -2.62 1.32
CA LYS A 55 -14.24 -2.70 -0.02
C LYS A 55 -14.63 -4.14 -0.38
N VAL A 56 -13.85 -5.14 0.04
CA VAL A 56 -14.17 -6.57 -0.13
C VAL A 56 -15.29 -7.02 0.82
N LYS A 57 -15.41 -6.41 2.00
CA LYS A 57 -16.38 -6.80 3.03
C LYS A 57 -17.75 -6.10 2.91
N ALA A 58 -17.85 -5.03 2.10
CA ALA A 58 -19.13 -4.42 1.78
C ALA A 58 -20.00 -5.42 0.98
N PRO A 59 -21.17 -5.84 1.50
CA PRO A 59 -22.06 -6.76 0.80
C PRO A 59 -22.76 -6.00 -0.33
N GLY A 60 -22.08 -5.91 -1.48
CA GLY A 60 -22.60 -5.29 -2.70
C GLY A 60 -22.65 -6.22 -3.91
N ASP A 61 -22.12 -7.44 -3.80
CA ASP A 61 -22.16 -8.46 -4.87
C ASP A 61 -23.28 -9.50 -4.59
N ALA A 62 -24.43 -9.07 -4.05
CA ALA A 62 -25.64 -9.89 -3.86
C ALA A 62 -26.80 -9.54 -4.80
N VAL A 63 -26.54 -8.72 -5.83
CA VAL A 63 -27.50 -8.42 -6.91
C VAL A 63 -26.75 -8.33 -8.24
N GLU A 64 -26.34 -9.47 -8.78
CA GLU A 64 -26.39 -9.80 -10.22
C GLU A 64 -26.68 -11.30 -10.36
#